data_AF-A0A353YE77-F1
#
_entry.id   AF-A0A353YE77-F1
#
_cell.length_a   1.000
_cell.length_b   1.000
_cell.length_c   1.000
_cell.angle_alpha   90.00
_cell.angle_beta   90.00
_cell.angle_gamma   90.00
#
_symmetry.space_group_name_H-M   'P 1'
#
loop_
_entity.id
_entity.type
_entity.pdbx_description
1 polymer ?
#
loop_
_entity_poly.entity_id
_entity_poly.type
_entity_poly.pdbx_seq_one_letter_code
_entity_poly.pdbx_strand_id
1 'polypeptide(L)'
;IIGIWADGFEKLQLVPLLVITPLTFLGGTFYSINVLPPFWRGVTLFNPVVYLISGFRWSFFNIADVSPATSLAMIGLFLAICLTVVAWIFKTGYRLKS
;
A
#
# COMPACT_ATOMS: atom_id res chain seq x y z
N ILE A 1 -1.52 9.10 -9.00
CA ILE A 1 -2.83 9.49 -8.43
C ILE A 1 -2.68 10.72 -7.54
N ILE A 2 -1.97 10.64 -6.40
CA ILE A 2 -1.77 11.78 -5.48
C ILE A 2 -1.15 13.01 -6.18
N GLY A 3 -0.16 12.80 -7.06
CA GLY A 3 0.44 13.90 -7.84
C GLY A 3 -0.47 14.55 -8.88
N ILE A 4 -1.54 13.87 -9.33
CA ILE A 4 -2.54 14.45 -10.26
C ILE A 4 -3.58 15.26 -9.46
N TRP A 5 -3.83 14.89 -8.20
CA TRP A 5 -4.80 15.54 -7.32
C TRP A 5 -4.20 16.69 -6.50
N ALA A 6 -2.89 16.65 -6.21
CA ALA A 6 -2.24 17.69 -5.42
C ALA A 6 -2.20 19.03 -6.19
N ASP A 7 -2.91 20.04 -5.68
CA ASP A 7 -2.89 21.40 -6.22
C ASP A 7 -1.55 22.14 -5.97
N GLY A 8 -0.65 21.59 -5.15
CA GLY A 8 0.64 22.19 -4.80
C GLY A 8 1.57 21.23 -4.05
N PHE A 9 2.86 21.62 -3.94
CA PHE A 9 3.93 20.79 -3.37
C PHE A 9 3.69 20.41 -1.89
N GLU A 10 3.03 21.28 -1.13
CA GLU A 10 2.68 21.04 0.28
C GLU A 10 1.72 19.85 0.44
N LYS A 11 0.66 19.75 -0.40
CA LYS A 11 -0.25 18.58 -0.39
C LYS A 11 0.49 17.29 -0.76
N LEU A 12 1.50 17.38 -1.62
CA LEU A 12 2.33 16.26 -2.04
C LEU A 12 3.22 15.72 -0.91
N GLN A 13 3.68 16.58 0.01
CA GLN A 13 4.47 16.19 1.18
C GLN A 13 3.64 15.79 2.40
N LEU A 14 2.43 16.35 2.57
CA LEU A 14 1.53 15.99 3.66
C LEU A 14 1.03 14.55 3.56
N VAL A 15 0.78 14.04 2.35
CA VAL A 15 0.28 12.67 2.16
C VAL A 15 1.27 11.61 2.66
N PRO A 16 2.58 11.68 2.35
CA PRO A 16 3.59 10.85 2.96
C PRO A 16 3.55 10.85 4.49
N LEU A 17 3.55 12.04 5.12
CA LEU A 17 3.67 12.16 6.57
C LEU A 17 2.40 11.73 7.32
N LEU A 18 1.23 12.09 6.80
CA LEU A 18 -0.04 11.91 7.51
C LEU A 18 -0.71 10.57 7.19
N VAL A 19 -0.44 10.00 6.01
CA VAL A 19 -1.11 8.77 5.55
C VAL A 19 -0.12 7.62 5.40
N ILE A 20 0.99 7.82 4.68
CA ILE A 20 1.93 6.72 4.42
C ILE A 20 2.63 6.31 5.71
N THR A 21 3.20 7.24 6.47
CA THR A 21 3.90 6.93 7.73
C THR A 21 3.09 6.07 8.69
N PRO A 22 1.84 6.42 9.09
CA PRO A 22 1.06 5.56 9.98
C PRO A 22 0.68 4.22 9.32
N LEU A 23 0.47 4.17 8.00
CA LEU A 23 0.24 2.91 7.29
C LEU A 23 1.48 2.01 7.32
N THR A 24 2.70 2.54 7.21
CA THR A 24 3.92 1.73 7.32
C THR A 24 4.11 1.20 8.73
N PHE A 25 3.84 2.02 9.75
CA PHE A 25 3.88 1.58 11.15
C PHE A 25 2.83 0.52 11.44
N LEU A 26 1.59 0.74 10.98
CA LEU A 26 0.51 -0.22 11.15
C LEU A 26 0.80 -1.50 10.37
N GLY A 27 1.50 -1.40 9.24
CA GLY A 27 1.75 -2.47 8.27
C GLY A 27 2.70 -3.60 8.68
N GLY A 28 3.12 -3.68 9.94
CA GLY A 28 3.98 -4.78 10.40
C GLY A 28 5.46 -4.65 9.98
N THR A 29 5.93 -3.44 9.72
CA THR A 29 7.36 -3.14 9.50
C THR A 29 8.20 -3.51 10.72
N PHE A 30 7.69 -3.17 11.92
CA PHE A 30 8.41 -3.35 13.18
C PHE A 30 7.94 -4.56 14.00
N TYR A 31 6.77 -5.12 13.68
CA TYR A 31 6.16 -6.23 14.42
C TYR A 31 5.47 -7.23 13.48
N SER A 32 5.38 -8.49 13.90
CA SER A 32 4.61 -9.48 13.15
C SER A 32 3.11 -9.24 13.32
N ILE A 33 2.33 -9.47 12.26
CA ILE A 33 0.87 -9.26 12.27
C ILE A 33 0.18 -10.23 13.26
N ASN A 34 0.85 -11.32 13.61
CA ASN A 34 0.33 -12.36 14.51
C ASN A 34 0.25 -11.94 15.98
N VAL A 35 0.94 -10.85 16.37
CA VAL A 35 0.87 -10.33 17.75
C VAL A 35 -0.31 -9.37 17.98
N LEU A 36 -1.02 -8.97 16.93
CA LEU A 36 -2.12 -8.02 17.06
C LEU A 36 -3.44 -8.69 17.47
N PRO A 37 -4.27 -8.00 18.30
CA PRO A 37 -5.64 -8.41 18.56
C PRO A 37 -6.43 -8.60 17.25
N PRO A 38 -7.44 -9.49 17.22
CA PRO A 38 -8.16 -9.87 15.99
C PRO A 38 -8.76 -8.68 15.23
N PHE A 39 -9.20 -7.63 15.94
CA PHE A 39 -9.67 -6.39 15.32
C PHE A 39 -8.57 -5.69 14.50
N TRP A 40 -7.42 -5.45 15.13
CA TRP A 40 -6.30 -4.75 14.48
C TRP A 40 -5.65 -5.58 13.38
N ARG A 41 -5.63 -6.90 13.53
CA ARG A 41 -5.22 -7.85 12.49
C ARG A 41 -6.09 -7.73 11.23
N GLY A 42 -7.40 -7.62 11.41
CA GLY A 42 -8.33 -7.37 10.30
C GLY A 42 -8.03 -6.06 9.59
N VAL A 43 -7.84 -4.97 10.35
CA VAL A 43 -7.49 -3.65 9.80
C VAL A 43 -6.15 -3.67 9.06
N THR A 44 -5.15 -4.39 9.58
CA THR A 44 -3.84 -4.51 8.90
C THR A 44 -3.95 -5.25 7.58
N LEU A 45 -4.76 -6.31 7.48
CA LEU A 45 -4.90 -7.08 6.24
C LEU A 45 -5.51 -6.27 5.08
N PHE A 46 -6.19 -5.15 5.35
CA PHE A 46 -6.63 -4.22 4.30
C PHE A 46 -5.51 -3.32 3.78
N ASN A 47 -4.38 -3.23 4.50
CA ASN A 47 -3.28 -2.36 4.13
C ASN A 47 -2.35 -3.08 3.11
N PRO A 48 -2.20 -2.55 1.88
CA PRO A 48 -1.35 -3.16 0.86
C PRO A 48 0.13 -3.24 1.26
N VAL A 49 0.57 -2.33 2.15
CA VAL A 49 1.95 -2.27 2.65
C VAL A 49 2.31 -3.52 3.45
N VAL A 50 1.34 -4.15 4.13
CA VAL A 50 1.54 -5.39 4.90
C VAL A 50 2.03 -6.55 4.01
N TYR A 51 1.42 -6.71 2.84
CA TYR A 51 1.78 -7.79 1.91
C TYR A 51 3.18 -7.57 1.31
N LEU A 52 3.55 -6.31 1.03
CA LEU A 52 4.90 -5.95 0.58
C LEU A 52 5.95 -6.32 1.63
N ILE A 53 5.70 -5.98 2.89
CA ILE A 53 6.63 -6.26 4.00
C ILE A 53 6.72 -7.77 4.28
N SER A 54 5.59 -8.49 4.28
CA SER A 54 5.58 -9.94 4.48
C SER A 54 6.35 -10.68 3.37
N GLY A 55 6.20 -10.26 2.11
CA GLY A 55 6.96 -10.82 0.98
C GLY A 55 8.46 -10.53 1.09
N PHE A 56 8.84 -9.31 1.50
CA PHE A 56 10.23 -8.93 1.69
C PHE A 56 10.87 -9.71 2.85
N ARG A 57 10.18 -9.84 3.99
CA ARG A 57 10.64 -10.65 5.14
C ARG A 57 10.85 -12.10 4.75
N TRP A 58 9.94 -12.67 3.95
CA TRP A 58 10.11 -14.03 3.43
C TRP A 58 11.34 -14.15 2.52
N SER A 59 11.59 -13.18 1.64
CA SER A 59 12.74 -13.22 0.74
C SER A 59 14.10 -13.20 1.44
N PHE A 60 14.20 -12.54 2.61
CA PHE A 60 15.48 -12.42 3.35
C PHE A 60 15.61 -13.44 4.48
N PHE A 61 14.52 -13.71 5.20
CA PHE A 61 14.55 -14.50 6.43
C PHE A 61 13.80 -15.83 6.31
N ASN A 62 13.15 -16.12 5.16
CA ASN A 62 12.24 -17.26 4.97
C ASN A 62 11.06 -17.33 5.97
N ILE A 63 10.85 -16.28 6.75
CA ILE A 63 9.75 -16.16 7.72
C ILE A 63 8.62 -15.38 7.03
N ALA A 64 7.48 -16.05 6.82
CA ALA A 64 6.29 -15.47 6.22
C ALA A 64 5.16 -15.40 7.25
N ASP A 65 4.66 -14.19 7.53
CA ASP A 65 3.44 -14.00 8.34
C ASP A 65 2.17 -14.32 7.51
N VAL A 66 2.27 -14.21 6.19
CA VAL A 66 1.24 -14.52 5.19
C VAL A 66 1.91 -15.29 4.05
N SER A 67 1.25 -16.30 3.47
CA SER A 67 1.87 -17.14 2.43
C SER A 67 2.44 -16.28 1.27
N PRO A 68 3.63 -16.62 0.75
CA PRO A 68 4.28 -15.81 -0.29
C PRO A 68 3.41 -15.63 -1.54
N ALA A 69 2.69 -16.69 -1.93
CA ALA A 69 1.78 -16.68 -3.06
C ALA A 69 0.61 -15.69 -2.90
N THR A 70 -0.01 -15.61 -1.71
CA THR A 70 -1.07 -14.62 -1.45
C THR A 70 -0.54 -13.20 -1.35
N SER A 71 0.66 -13.02 -0.80
CA SER A 71 1.31 -11.69 -0.77
C SER A 71 1.56 -11.19 -2.20
N LEU A 72 2.12 -12.05 -3.07
CA LEU A 72 2.38 -11.71 -4.47
C LEU A 72 1.09 -11.46 -5.26
N ALA A 73 0.06 -12.28 -5.06
CA ALA A 73 -1.24 -12.10 -5.69
C ALA A 73 -1.91 -10.78 -5.28
N MET A 74 -1.87 -10.41 -3.99
CA MET A 74 -2.45 -9.16 -3.50
C MET A 74 -1.69 -7.93 -3.98
N ILE A 75 -0.36 -7.99 -4.05
CA ILE A 75 0.46 -6.92 -4.64
C ILE A 75 0.12 -6.75 -6.12
N GLY A 76 0.04 -7.85 -6.87
CA GLY A 76 -0.34 -7.83 -8.29
C GLY A 76 -1.74 -7.26 -8.53
N LEU A 77 -2.71 -7.64 -7.68
CA LEU A 77 -4.07 -7.11 -7.73
C LEU A 77 -4.10 -5.60 -7.48
N PHE A 78 -3.45 -5.13 -6.42
CA PHE A 78 -3.38 -3.69 -6.11
C PHE A 78 -2.68 -2.91 -7.22
N LEU A 79 -1.61 -3.46 -7.81
CA LEU A 79 -0.92 -2.84 -8.94
C LEU A 79 -1.85 -2.74 -10.15
N ALA A 80 -2.57 -3.80 -10.50
CA ALA A 80 -3.52 -3.80 -11.61
C ALA A 80 -4.66 -2.79 -11.39
N ILE A 81 -5.18 -2.68 -10.16
CA ILE A 81 -6.17 -1.67 -9.79
C ILE A 81 -5.59 -0.26 -9.95
N CYS A 82 -4.39 0.01 -9.43
CA CYS A 82 -3.73 1.30 -9.58
C CYS A 82 -3.50 1.65 -11.05
N LEU A 83 -3.05 0.71 -11.88
CA LEU A 83 -2.83 0.91 -13.31
C LEU A 83 -4.14 1.17 -14.07
N THR A 84 -5.20 0.42 -13.78
CA THR A 84 -6.51 0.63 -14.41
C THR A 84 -7.11 1.98 -14.03
N VAL A 85 -7.01 2.39 -12.75
CA VAL A 85 -7.43 3.72 -12.29
C VAL A 85 -6.62 4.81 -12.97
N VAL A 86 -5.29 4.67 -13.05
CA VAL A 86 -4.43 5.64 -13.75
C VAL A 86 -4.80 5.71 -15.23
N ALA A 87 -4.90 4.58 -15.93
CA ALA A 87 -5.31 4.53 -17.33
C ALA A 87 -6.69 5.16 -17.56
N TRP A 88 -7.62 4.98 -16.63
CA TRP A 88 -8.94 5.61 -16.68
C TRP A 88 -8.86 7.12 -16.46
N ILE A 89 -8.05 7.61 -15.51
CA ILE A 89 -7.83 9.04 -15.30
C ILE A 89 -7.22 9.69 -16.57
N PHE A 90 -6.24 9.03 -17.19
CA PHE A 90 -5.66 9.49 -18.46
C PHE A 90 -6.68 9.48 -19.60
N LYS A 91 -7.53 8.45 -19.71
CA LYS A 91 -8.59 8.37 -20.73
C LYS A 91 -9.67 9.45 -20.52
N THR A 92 -9.99 9.80 -19.27
CA THR A 92 -11.06 10.76 -18.94
C THR A 92 -10.59 12.21 -18.98
N GLY A 93 -9.29 12.48 -19.19
CA GLY A 93 -8.76 13.85 -19.32
C GLY A 93 -8.78 14.68 -18.03
N TYR A 94 -9.08 14.08 -16.87
CA TYR A 94 -9.30 14.83 -15.64
C TYR A 94 -7.98 15.41 -15.11
N ARG A 95 -7.85 16.75 -15.17
CA ARG A 95 -6.67 17.55 -14.77
C ARG A 95 -5.37 17.31 -15.56
N LEU A 96 -5.44 16.73 -16.76
CA LEU A 96 -4.33 16.83 -17.71
C LEU A 96 -4.29 18.27 -18.21
N LYS A 97 -3.45 19.10 -17.57
CA LYS A 97 -3.13 20.42 -18.07
C LYS A 97 -2.49 20.23 -19.44
N SER A 98 -3.09 20.80 -20.48
CA SER A 98 -2.41 21.06 -21.74
C SER A 98 -1.22 21.99 -21.52
#